data_AF-A0A2M7SFA5-F1
#
_entry.id   AF-A0A2M7SFA5-F1
#
_cell.length_a   1.000
_cell.length_b   1.000
_cell.length_c   1.000
_cell.angle_alpha   90.00
_cell.angle_beta   90.00
_cell.angle_gamma   90.00
#
_symmetry.space_group_name_H-M   'P 1'
#
loop_
_entity.id
_entity.type
_entity.pdbx_description
1 polymer ?
#
loop_
_entity_poly.entity_id
_entity_poly.type
_entity_poly.pdbx_seq_one_letter_code
_entity_poly.pdbx_strand_id
1 'polypeptide(L)' 'MPTELNQILVKGEHFYHSFSFDIDDFIGDGIWWLQIYNNNDRSLIYDKPFASSMGDLNKRKVRKIINEEF' A
#
# COMPACT_ATOMS: atom_id res chain seq x y z
N MET A 1 -7.51 -11.08 9.92
CA MET A 1 -6.04 -11.16 10.05
C MET A 1 -5.55 -9.75 10.32
N PRO A 2 -4.75 -9.49 11.37
CA PRO A 2 -4.20 -8.15 11.58
C PRO A 2 -3.31 -7.78 10.39
N THR A 3 -3.54 -6.61 9.80
CA THR A 3 -2.81 -6.13 8.62
C THR A 3 -1.36 -5.84 9.01
N GLU A 4 -0.39 -6.59 8.46
CA GLU A 4 1.03 -6.35 8.76
C GLU A 4 1.49 -5.02 8.14
N LEU A 5 2.02 -4.13 8.99
CA LEU A 5 2.66 -2.89 8.55
C LEU A 5 4.06 -3.18 8.04
N ASN A 6 4.27 -2.91 6.76
CA ASN A 6 5.55 -3.10 6.08
C ASN A 6 6.24 -1.74 5.91
N GLN A 7 7.53 -1.67 6.25
CA GLN A 7 8.31 -0.45 6.08
C GLN A 7 8.93 -0.36 4.68
N ILE A 8 8.94 0.84 4.09
CA ILE A 8 9.57 1.13 2.80
C ILE A 8 10.36 2.44 2.87
N LEU A 9 11.54 2.47 2.24
CA LEU A 9 12.38 3.67 2.10
C LEU A 9 12.20 4.25 0.69
N VAL A 10 11.76 5.51 0.60
CA VAL A 10 11.51 6.23 -0.65
C VAL A 10 12.17 7.61 -0.56
N LYS A 11 13.05 7.94 -1.53
CA LYS A 11 13.82 9.21 -1.57
C LYS A 11 14.59 9.58 -0.28
N GLY A 12 14.91 8.60 0.57
CA GLY A 12 15.59 8.83 1.86
C GLY A 12 14.63 9.01 3.05
N GLU A 13 13.32 9.00 2.80
CA GLU A 13 12.28 9.04 3.82
C GLU A 13 11.65 7.66 4.03
N HIS A 14 11.35 7.35 5.28
CA HIS A 14 10.69 6.11 5.66
C HIS A 14 9.17 6.28 5.63
N PHE A 15 8.49 5.25 5.16
CA PHE A 15 7.03 5.13 5.19
C PHE A 15 6.65 3.75 5.67
N TYR A 16 5.44 3.61 6.21
CA TYR A 16 4.83 2.31 6.45
C TYR A 16 3.65 2.12 5.52
N HIS A 17 3.41 0.90 5.07
CA HIS A 17 2.24 0.58 4.27
C HIS A 17 1.60 -0.73 4.75
N SER A 18 0.28 -0.83 4.59
CA SER A 18 -0.47 -2.06 4.82
C SER A 18 -1.41 -2.29 3.65
N PHE A 19 -1.72 -3.57 3.41
CA PHE A 19 -2.69 -4.00 2.41
C PHE A 19 -3.76 -4.82 3.10
N SER A 20 -5.00 -4.35 3.07
CA SER A 20 -6.17 -5.17 3.43
C SER A 20 -6.89 -5.59 2.16
N PHE A 21 -7.22 -6.88 2.06
CA PHE A 21 -8.01 -7.39 0.94
C PHE A 21 -9.47 -7.00 1.14
N ASP A 22 -10.10 -6.36 0.16
CA ASP A 22 -11.45 -5.81 0.29
C ASP A 22 -12.49 -6.71 -0.41
N ILE A 23 -12.32 -7.02 -1.71
CA ILE A 23 -13.33 -7.78 -2.50
C ILE A 23 -12.68 -8.68 -3.56
N ASP A 24 -13.18 -9.92 -3.70
CA ASP A 24 -12.76 -10.98 -4.65
C ASP A 24 -13.77 -11.19 -5.79
N ASP A 25 -14.31 -10.11 -6.38
CA ASP A 25 -15.40 -10.22 -7.36
C ASP A 25 -14.94 -10.45 -8.81
N PHE A 26 -13.63 -10.49 -9.07
CA PHE A 26 -13.09 -10.59 -10.42
C PHE A 26 -12.09 -11.73 -10.57
N ILE A 27 -12.45 -12.66 -11.45
CA ILE A 27 -11.62 -13.74 -11.99
C ILE A 27 -10.24 -13.16 -12.38
N GLY A 28 -9.24 -13.28 -11.49
CA GLY A 28 -7.83 -12.96 -11.75
C GLY A 28 -7.26 -11.70 -11.08
N ASP A 29 -8.09 -10.72 -10.68
CA ASP A 29 -7.64 -9.43 -10.13
C ASP A 29 -8.38 -9.07 -8.84
N GLY A 30 -7.63 -8.93 -7.75
CA GLY A 30 -8.18 -8.52 -6.45
C GLY A 30 -8.19 -7.01 -6.28
N ILE A 31 -9.23 -6.49 -5.61
CA ILE A 31 -9.18 -5.12 -5.08
C ILE A 31 -8.58 -5.18 -3.68
N TRP A 32 -7.40 -4.59 -3.56
CA TRP A 32 -6.75 -4.37 -2.28
C TRP A 32 -7.04 -2.96 -1.81
N TRP A 33 -6.93 -2.73 -0.52
CA TRP A 33 -6.99 -1.42 0.07
C TRP A 33 -5.59 -1.07 0.56
N LEU A 34 -4.99 -0.03 -0.01
CA LEU A 34 -3.64 0.40 0.33
C LEU A 34 -3.72 1.56 1.31
N GLN A 35 -3.11 1.34 2.47
CA GLN A 35 -2.92 2.37 3.47
C GLN A 35 -1.44 2.70 3.57
N ILE A 36 -1.09 3.99 3.57
CA ILE A 36 0.28 4.47 3.77
C ILE A 36 0.29 5.41 4.95
N TYR A 37 1.29 5.24 5.80
CA TYR A 37 1.51 6.01 7.00
C TYR A 37 2.88 6.67 6.93
N ASN A 38 2.97 7.89 7.46
CA ASN A 38 4.27 8.55 7.61
C ASN A 38 5.12 7.83 8.67
N ASN A 39 6.42 8.13 8.71
CA ASN A 39 7.30 7.57 9.73
C ASN A 39 7.37 8.39 11.03
N ASN A 40 6.91 9.63 11.04
CA ASN A 40 7.03 10.54 12.19
C ASN A 40 6.11 10.14 13.34
N ASP A 41 4.82 9.99 13.05
CA ASP A 41 3.78 9.69 14.05
C ASP A 41 2.90 8.50 13.66
N ARG A 42 3.22 7.82 12.55
CA ARG A 42 2.40 6.75 11.96
C ARG A 42 0.97 7.22 11.65
N SER A 43 0.76 8.51 11.39
CA SER A 43 -0.52 8.99 10.88
C SER A 43 -0.74 8.49 9.45
N LEU A 44 -1.99 8.15 9.17
CA LEU A 44 -2.46 7.72 7.86
C LEU A 44 -2.42 8.92 6.90
N ILE A 45 -1.61 8.82 5.84
CA ILE A 45 -1.44 9.88 4.83
C ILE A 45 -2.05 9.48 3.48
N TYR A 46 -2.33 8.18 3.27
CA TYR A 46 -2.95 7.66 2.06
C TYR A 46 -3.86 6.49 2.42
N ASP A 47 -5.08 6.50 1.87
CA ASP A 47 -6.11 5.50 2.15
C ASP A 47 -7.02 5.36 0.92
N LYS A 48 -6.67 4.47 -0.01
CA LYS A 48 -7.38 4.33 -1.29
C LYS A 48 -7.39 2.87 -1.79
N PRO A 49 -8.39 2.48 -2.59
CA PRO A 49 -8.39 1.19 -3.26
C PRO A 49 -7.21 1.09 -4.24
N PHE A 50 -6.64 -0.10 -4.30
CA PHE A 50 -5.47 -0.48 -5.06
C PHE A 50 -5.78 -1.75 -5.83
N ALA A 51 -6.13 -1.58 -7.10
CA ALA A 51 -6.36 -2.69 -8.01
C ALA A 51 -5.02 -3.38 -8.32
N SER A 52 -4.88 -4.65 -7.93
CA SER A 52 -3.70 -5.43 -8.27
C SER A 52 -3.99 -6.92 -8.25
N SER A 53 -3.49 -7.61 -9.27
CA SER A 53 -3.45 -9.07 -9.31
C SER A 53 -2.71 -9.62 -8.08
N MET A 54 -3.17 -10.76 -7.56
CA MET A 54 -2.74 -11.36 -6.28
C MET A 54 -1.22 -11.59 -6.18
N GLY A 55 -0.52 -11.72 -7.32
CA GLY A 55 0.94 -11.87 -7.39
C GLY A 55 1.74 -10.58 -7.59
N ASP A 56 1.06 -9.44 -7.79
CA ASP A 56 1.68 -8.21 -8.30
C ASP A 56 1.52 -7.01 -7.35
N LEU A 57 1.25 -7.28 -6.07
CA LEU A 57 1.43 -6.39 -4.92
C LEU A 57 2.91 -6.03 -4.77
N ASN A 58 3.40 -5.28 -5.74
CA ASN A 58 4.81 -5.03 -5.94
C ASN A 58 5.19 -3.78 -5.15
N LYS A 59 6.21 -3.88 -4.30
CA LYS A 59 6.84 -2.72 -3.62
C LYS A 59 7.16 -1.58 -4.59
N ARG A 60 7.39 -1.88 -5.88
CA ARG A 60 7.57 -0.88 -6.95
C ARG A 60 6.35 0.01 -7.16
N LYS A 61 5.12 -0.54 -7.15
CA LYS A 61 3.89 0.25 -7.32
C LYS A 61 3.65 1.15 -6.11
N VAL A 62 3.83 0.63 -4.90
CA VAL A 62 3.75 1.43 -3.65
C VAL A 62 4.76 2.56 -3.67
N ARG A 63 6.02 2.27 -4.05
CA ARG A 63 7.07 3.29 -4.19
C ARG A 63 6.72 4.35 -5.23
N LYS A 64 6.09 3.96 -6.33
CA LYS A 64 5.62 4.89 -7.36
C LYS A 64 4.54 5.83 -6.82
N ILE A 65 3.53 5.28 -6.13
CA ILE A 65 2.48 6.09 -5.48
C ILE A 65 3.10 7.06 -4.49
N ILE A 66 3.99 6.59 -3.62
CA ILE A 66 4.67 7.47 -2.65
C ILE A 66 5.44 8.57 -3.37
N ASN A 67 6.16 8.26 -4.45
CA ASN A 67 6.92 9.27 -5.20
C ASN A 67 6.06 10.33 -5.90
N GLU A 68 4.83 9.98 -6.29
CA GLU A 68 3.90 10.84 -7.03
C GLU A 68 3.05 11.70 -6.09
N GLU A 69 2.70 11.18 -4.91
CA GLU A 69 1.82 11.84 -3.94
C GLU A 69 2.59 12.55 -2.81
N PHE A 70 3.86 12.16 -2.54
CA PHE A 70 4.70 12.69 -1.45
C PHE A 70 6.17 12.94 -1.90
#